data_AF-A0A7V2TAC2-F1
#
_entry.id   AF-A0A7V2TAC2-F1
#
_cell.length_a   1.000
_cell.length_b   1.000
_cell.length_c   1.000
_cell.angle_alpha   90.00
_cell.angle_beta   90.00
_cell.angle_gamma   90.00
#
_symmetry.space_group_name_H-M   'P 1'
#
loop_
_entity.id
_entity.type
_entity.pdbx_description
1 polymer ?
#
loop_
_entity_poly.entity_id
_entity_poly.type
_entity_poly.pdbx_seq_one_letter_code
_entity_poly.pdbx_strand_id
1 'polypeptide(L)' 'MGRLYLVRHGQSVWNLQNRFTGWIDVSLSPKGV' A
#
# COMPACT_ATOMS: atom_id res chain seq x y z
N MET A 1 -5.86 14.51 26.13
CA MET A 1 -4.89 13.43 25.88
C MET A 1 -5.14 12.93 24.46
N GLY A 2 -4.17 13.08 23.54
CA GLY A 2 -4.35 12.75 22.13
C GLY A 2 -3.90 11.31 21.82
N ARG A 3 -4.58 10.63 20.90
CA ARG A 3 -4.14 9.35 20.35
C ARG A 3 -3.85 9.53 18.87
N LEU A 4 -2.68 9.09 18.43
CA LEU A 4 -2.25 9.08 17.04
C LEU A 4 -2.19 7.64 16.54
N TYR A 5 -2.76 7.39 15.37
CA TYR A 5 -2.72 6.10 14.70
C TYR A 5 -2.17 6.29 13.29
N LEU A 6 -1.14 5.52 12.95
CA LEU A 6 -0.50 5.51 11.64
C LEU A 6 -0.72 4.15 11.01
N VAL A 7 -1.14 4.12 9.74
CA VAL A 7 -1.38 2.89 8.99
C VAL A 7 -0.78 3.04 7.58
N ARG A 8 -0.25 1.95 7.04
CA ARG A 8 0.20 1.88 5.65
C ARG A 8 -0.97 1.48 4.74
N HIS A 9 -0.92 1.89 3.47
CA HIS A 9 -1.83 1.37 2.45
C HIS A 9 -1.76 -0.17 2.34
N GLY A 10 -2.82 -0.77 1.81
CA GLY A 10 -2.91 -2.22 1.56
C GLY A 10 -1.92 -2.71 0.50
N GLN A 11 -1.83 -4.04 0.30
CA GLN A 11 -0.94 -4.61 -0.70
C GLN A 11 -1.27 -4.08 -2.11
N SER A 12 -0.29 -3.48 -2.79
CA SER A 12 -0.44 -3.09 -4.21
C SER A 12 -0.13 -4.24 -5.16
N VAL A 13 -0.58 -4.12 -6.42
CA VAL A 13 -0.23 -5.08 -7.48
C VAL A 13 1.29 -5.22 -7.63
N TRP A 14 2.06 -4.13 -7.46
CA TRP A 14 3.52 -4.17 -7.58
C TRP A 14 4.20 -4.73 -6.33
N ASN A 15 3.62 -4.57 -5.14
CA ASN A 15 4.10 -5.28 -3.95
C ASN A 15 3.97 -6.80 -4.14
N LEU A 16 2.86 -7.27 -4.72
CA LEU A 16 2.67 -8.69 -5.05
C LEU A 16 3.73 -9.19 -6.06
N GLN A 17 4.11 -8.34 -7.01
CA GLN A 17 5.11 -8.65 -8.04
C GLN A 17 6.57 -8.42 -7.59
N ASN A 18 6.82 -8.02 -6.33
CA ASN A 18 8.13 -7.61 -5.83
C ASN A 18 8.80 -6.52 -6.70
N ARG A 19 8.02 -5.57 -7.20
CA ARG A 19 8.48 -4.43 -8.00
C ARG A 19 8.53 -3.16 -7.16
N PHE A 20 9.50 -2.31 -7.48
CA PHE A 20 9.61 -0.98 -6.90
C PHE A 20 8.55 -0.04 -7.49
N THR A 21 7.68 0.53 -6.66
CA THR A 21 6.59 1.45 -7.08
C THR A 21 7.08 2.87 -7.37
N GLY A 22 7.95 3.42 -6.52
CA GLY A 22 8.37 4.81 -6.63
C GLY A 22 7.18 5.77 -6.58
N TRP A 23 7.04 6.59 -7.60
CA TRP A 23 6.03 7.66 -7.72
C TRP A 23 4.86 7.27 -8.62
N ILE A 24 4.82 6.02 -9.07
CA ILE A 24 3.79 5.52 -9.99
C ILE A 24 2.54 5.20 -9.19
N ASP A 25 1.40 5.70 -9.66
CA ASP A 25 0.10 5.38 -9.09
C ASP A 25 -0.29 3.94 -9.45
N VAL A 26 -0.23 3.05 -8.47
CA VAL A 26 -0.47 1.60 -8.63
C VAL A 26 -1.65 1.19 -7.75
N SER A 27 -2.65 0.57 -8.39
CA SER A 27 -3.82 0.06 -7.69
C SER A 27 -3.51 -1.02 -6.64
N LEU A 28 -4.40 -1.14 -5.66
CA LEU A 28 -4.38 -2.23 -4.69
C LEU A 28 -4.67 -3.58 -5.35
N SER A 29 -4.08 -4.65 -4.82
CA SER A 29 -4.44 -6.01 -5.18
C SER A 29 -5.75 -6.41 -4.48
N PRO A 30 -6.43 -7.50 -4.89
CA PRO A 30 -7.60 -8.00 -4.16
C PRO A 30 -7.34 -8.35 -2.69
N LYS A 31 -6.07 -8.55 -2.30
CA LYS A 31 -5.67 -8.77 -0.90
C LYS A 31 -5.45 -7.45 -0.13
N GLY A 32 -5.25 -6.35 -0.85
CA GLY A 32 -5.02 -5.02 -0.29
C GLY A 32 -6.28 -4.17 -0.13
N VAL A 33 -7.37 -4.53 -0.83
CA VAL A 33 -8.73 -4.00 -0.61
C VAL A 33 -9.31 -4.62 0.65
#